data_AF-A0A3A0BFK1-F1
#
_entry.id   AF-A0A3A0BFK1-F1
#
_cell.length_a   1.000
_cell.length_b   1.000
_cell.length_c   1.000
_cell.angle_alpha   90.00
_cell.angle_beta   90.00
_cell.angle_gamma   90.00
#
_symmetry.space_group_name_H-M   'P 1'
#
loop_
_entity.id
_entity.type
_entity.pdbx_description
1 polymer ?
#
loop_
_entity_poly.entity_id
_entity_poly.type
_entity_poly.pdbx_seq_one_letter_code
_entity_poly.pdbx_strand_id
1 'polypeptide(L)'
;MATLGETAIVARKAIKFGAIGLVVLMIGRVVVTSAYTYWKTLHPDPPPPPDVKFGKLPKLVFPQKEPIPIQYSLETRTGALPTNLPTQFTVYFMPIKKPSLLAYDAAKSVATRLDFIAEPLKLSEDTYRWDATDPIPSTFTINVITGAFVLDRRWQVEPSYTTPNLIFNDEQAEDRVLNILSRLELLPEDIKEGEVTMNELKADKDQIVSAVSRSQAHFVRVNLYRKPVEEIPVVYPRSDRGPISVILALQRDEDKQFVNIDYNYYPVERETSAVYPIISAAEAWKRLQAGNGYVVNVKQNVATTVVRDISIEYYDAEEPQQYLQPVYVFRGDNDFVAYVPALSDAWVE
;
A
#
# COMPACT_ATOMS: atom_id res chain seq x y z
N MET A 1 -66.68 24.64 47.81
CA MET A 1 -67.19 23.90 46.64
C MET A 1 -66.99 24.79 45.43
N ALA A 2 -66.05 24.45 44.53
CA ALA A 2 -65.85 25.23 43.31
C ALA A 2 -67.09 25.11 42.43
N THR A 3 -67.63 26.24 41.96
CA THR A 3 -68.79 26.22 41.07
C THR A 3 -68.35 25.75 39.69
N LEU A 4 -69.22 25.01 38.98
CA LEU A 4 -68.94 24.44 37.66
C LEU A 4 -68.47 25.50 36.63
N GLY A 5 -68.86 26.78 36.82
CA GLY A 5 -68.45 27.90 35.97
C GLY A 5 -67.02 28.40 36.20
N GLU A 6 -66.57 28.54 37.44
CA GLU A 6 -65.20 28.99 37.74
C GLU A 6 -64.16 27.97 37.28
N THR A 7 -64.47 26.69 37.46
CA THR A 7 -63.62 25.57 37.01
C THR A 7 -63.45 25.57 35.49
N ALA A 8 -64.51 25.90 34.74
CA ALA A 8 -64.48 25.97 33.27
C ALA A 8 -63.63 27.15 32.75
N ILE A 9 -63.61 28.29 33.43
CA ILE A 9 -62.80 29.46 33.06
C ILE A 9 -61.32 29.19 33.27
N VAL A 10 -60.97 28.58 34.41
CA VAL A 10 -59.58 28.17 34.71
C VAL A 10 -59.11 27.11 33.73
N ALA A 11 -59.93 26.10 33.42
CA ALA A 11 -59.61 25.07 32.45
C ALA A 11 -59.36 25.64 31.04
N ARG A 12 -60.17 26.59 30.57
CA ARG A 12 -59.97 27.25 29.27
C ARG A 12 -58.65 28.03 29.19
N LYS A 13 -58.27 28.73 30.27
CA LYS A 13 -56.96 29.39 30.36
C LYS A 13 -55.81 28.38 30.38
N ALA A 14 -55.94 27.31 31.16
CA ALA A 14 -54.93 26.26 31.24
C ALA A 14 -54.70 25.56 29.89
N ILE A 15 -55.76 25.27 29.14
CA ILE A 15 -55.66 24.69 27.79
C ILE A 15 -54.97 25.67 26.83
N LYS A 16 -55.35 26.96 26.86
CA LYS A 16 -54.75 27.98 25.98
C LYS A 16 -53.25 28.17 26.25
N PHE A 17 -52.87 28.35 27.52
CA PHE A 17 -51.47 28.51 27.89
C PHE A 17 -50.67 27.22 27.79
N GLY A 18 -51.30 26.06 28.04
CA GLY A 18 -50.71 24.75 27.84
C GLY A 18 -50.40 24.46 26.38
N ALA A 19 -51.33 24.76 25.46
CA ALA A 19 -51.10 24.61 24.02
C ALA A 19 -49.98 25.52 23.52
N ILE A 20 -49.93 26.78 23.98
CA ILE A 20 -48.84 27.71 23.66
C ILE A 20 -47.51 27.17 24.19
N GLY A 21 -47.47 26.70 25.44
CA GLY A 21 -46.28 26.10 26.04
C GLY A 21 -45.77 24.88 25.28
N LEU A 22 -46.69 24.03 24.79
CA LEU A 22 -46.36 22.83 24.01
C LEU A 22 -45.76 23.19 22.65
N VAL A 23 -46.32 24.20 21.97
CA VAL A 23 -45.77 24.71 20.70
C VAL A 23 -44.38 25.33 20.91
N VAL A 24 -44.21 26.13 21.96
CA VAL A 24 -42.90 26.70 22.32
C VAL A 24 -41.87 25.61 22.63
N LEU A 25 -42.27 24.53 23.32
CA LEU A 25 -41.40 23.39 23.60
C LEU A 25 -41.00 22.64 22.32
N MET A 26 -41.93 22.42 21.39
CA MET A 26 -41.62 21.79 20.10
C MET A 26 -40.65 22.64 19.28
N ILE A 27 -40.94 23.94 19.12
CA ILE A 27 -40.07 24.86 18.38
C ILE A 27 -38.71 24.99 19.07
N GLY A 28 -38.70 25.17 20.39
CA GLY A 28 -37.48 25.27 21.19
C GLY A 28 -36.60 24.02 21.06
N ARG A 29 -37.19 22.82 21.07
CA ARG A 29 -36.44 21.57 20.86
C ARG A 29 -35.77 21.57 19.49
N VAL A 30 -36.50 21.91 18.43
CA VAL A 30 -35.95 21.94 17.06
C VAL A 30 -34.81 22.97 16.95
N VAL A 31 -35.00 24.17 17.51
CA VAL A 31 -33.97 25.22 17.49
C VAL A 31 -32.71 24.77 18.25
N VAL A 32 -32.85 24.19 19.44
CA VAL A 32 -31.71 23.70 20.23
C VAL A 32 -31.00 22.54 19.53
N THR A 33 -31.73 21.57 18.97
CA THR A 33 -31.10 20.46 18.25
C THR A 33 -30.38 20.94 17.01
N SER A 34 -30.98 21.85 16.22
CA SER A 34 -30.35 22.39 15.02
C SER A 34 -29.13 23.24 15.33
N ALA A 35 -29.19 24.06 16.38
CA ALA A 35 -28.06 24.86 16.85
C ALA A 35 -26.92 23.95 17.37
N TYR A 36 -27.25 22.89 18.12
CA TYR A 36 -26.28 21.92 18.60
C TYR A 36 -25.60 21.16 17.44
N THR A 37 -26.37 20.67 16.47
CA THR A 37 -25.80 19.98 15.28
C THR A 37 -24.94 20.93 14.45
N TYR A 38 -25.37 22.17 14.26
CA TYR A 38 -24.60 23.19 13.54
C TYR A 38 -23.29 23.54 14.26
N TRP A 39 -23.34 23.67 15.59
CA TRP A 39 -22.15 23.91 16.39
C TRP A 39 -21.18 22.72 16.34
N LYS A 40 -21.70 21.48 16.44
CA LYS A 40 -20.88 20.25 16.36
C LYS A 40 -20.25 20.04 14.97
N THR A 41 -20.90 20.48 13.89
CA THR A 41 -20.29 20.47 12.54
C THR A 41 -19.18 21.50 12.38
N LEU A 42 -19.23 22.62 13.12
CA LEU A 42 -18.21 23.66 13.10
C LEU A 42 -17.05 23.40 14.08
N HIS A 43 -17.33 22.69 15.19
CA HIS A 43 -16.38 22.34 16.24
C HIS A 43 -16.50 20.84 16.55
N PRO A 44 -15.99 19.96 15.67
CA PRO A 44 -15.91 18.54 15.97
C PRO A 44 -15.08 18.32 17.25
N ASP A 45 -15.44 17.30 18.03
CA ASP A 45 -14.68 16.92 19.21
C ASP A 45 -13.22 16.65 18.82
N PRO A 46 -12.22 17.10 19.59
CA PRO A 46 -10.82 16.86 19.27
C PRO A 46 -10.58 15.35 19.17
N PRO A 47 -9.74 14.89 18.21
CA PRO A 47 -9.46 13.48 18.06
C PRO A 47 -8.96 12.89 19.38
N PRO A 48 -9.31 11.63 19.70
CA PRO A 48 -8.88 10.99 20.94
C PRO A 48 -7.35 11.02 21.03
N PRO A 49 -6.78 11.13 22.25
CA PRO A 49 -5.34 11.18 22.42
C PRO A 49 -4.69 9.91 21.83
N PRO A 50 -3.46 10.02 21.29
CA PRO A 50 -2.69 8.88 20.80
C PRO A 50 -2.58 7.81 21.90
N ASP A 51 -2.95 6.57 21.58
CA ASP A 51 -2.95 5.47 22.54
C ASP A 51 -1.59 4.77 22.67
N VAL A 52 -0.71 4.92 21.65
CA VAL A 52 0.70 4.46 21.64
C VAL A 52 0.88 3.05 22.24
N LYS A 53 -0.05 2.14 21.96
CA LYS A 53 -0.15 0.82 22.62
C LYS A 53 1.08 -0.07 22.42
N PHE A 54 1.80 0.09 21.31
CA PHE A 54 2.99 -0.72 21.02
C PHE A 54 4.27 -0.14 21.65
N GLY A 55 4.20 0.98 22.37
CA GLY A 55 5.38 1.64 22.93
C GLY A 55 6.19 2.34 21.84
N LYS A 56 7.53 2.31 21.94
CA LYS A 56 8.40 2.85 20.88
C LYS A 56 8.48 1.87 19.72
N LEU A 57 8.44 2.40 18.51
CA LEU A 57 8.48 1.62 17.28
C LEU A 57 9.89 1.61 16.69
N PRO A 58 10.31 0.53 16.01
CA PRO A 58 11.58 0.53 15.30
C PRO A 58 11.57 1.57 14.17
N LYS A 59 12.72 2.22 13.94
CA LYS A 59 12.91 3.12 12.79
C LYS A 59 12.58 2.42 11.48
N LEU A 60 11.83 3.12 10.63
CA LEU A 60 11.54 2.67 9.28
C LEU A 60 12.84 2.53 8.48
N VAL A 61 13.08 1.33 7.97
CA VAL A 61 14.25 1.03 7.14
C VAL A 61 13.89 1.21 5.68
N PHE A 62 14.71 1.96 4.95
CA PHE A 62 14.64 2.10 3.49
C PHE A 62 15.81 1.36 2.84
N PRO A 63 15.65 0.85 1.60
CA PRO A 63 16.76 0.29 0.85
C PRO A 63 17.92 1.28 0.70
N GLN A 64 19.16 0.76 0.75
CA GLN A 64 20.33 1.60 0.55
C GLN A 64 20.40 2.08 -0.91
N LYS A 65 20.43 3.40 -1.09
CA LYS A 65 20.70 4.05 -2.38
C LYS A 65 21.77 5.11 -2.17
N GLU A 66 22.59 5.33 -3.19
CA GLU A 66 23.54 6.44 -3.17
C GLU A 66 22.78 7.77 -3.06
N PRO A 67 23.19 8.68 -2.16
CA PRO A 67 22.57 9.98 -2.04
C PRO A 67 22.73 10.75 -3.35
N ILE A 68 21.60 11.10 -3.98
CA ILE A 68 21.61 11.92 -5.20
C ILE A 68 21.53 13.40 -4.75
N PRO A 69 22.53 14.24 -5.04
CA PRO A 69 22.50 15.66 -4.68
C PRO A 69 21.50 16.40 -5.56
N ILE A 70 20.25 16.54 -5.08
CA ILE A 70 19.16 17.21 -5.79
C ILE A 70 18.72 18.42 -4.97
N GLN A 71 18.54 19.56 -5.64
CA GLN A 71 17.91 20.73 -5.05
C GLN A 71 16.39 20.66 -5.22
N TYR A 72 15.66 20.90 -4.13
CA TYR A 72 14.20 20.83 -4.11
C TYR A 72 13.59 22.24 -4.03
N SER A 73 12.65 22.55 -4.91
CA SER A 73 11.73 23.69 -4.77
C SER A 73 10.31 23.20 -4.50
N LEU A 74 9.52 24.00 -3.79
CA LEU A 74 8.13 23.69 -3.46
C LEU A 74 7.20 24.58 -4.29
N GLU A 75 6.38 23.96 -5.14
CA GLU A 75 5.34 24.63 -5.92
C GLU A 75 4.05 23.79 -5.89
N THR A 76 3.37 23.82 -4.74
CA THR A 76 2.07 23.16 -4.57
C THR A 76 0.94 23.98 -5.21
N ARG A 77 -0.22 23.36 -5.43
CA ARG A 77 -1.42 24.05 -5.95
C ARG A 77 -1.82 25.29 -5.16
N THR A 78 -1.56 25.30 -3.86
CA THR A 78 -1.85 26.42 -2.95
C THR A 78 -0.66 27.37 -2.77
N GLY A 79 0.51 27.05 -3.33
CA GLY A 79 1.77 27.78 -3.11
C GLY A 79 2.36 27.60 -1.70
N ALA A 80 1.80 26.70 -0.89
CA ALA A 80 2.21 26.45 0.49
C ALA A 80 2.10 24.97 0.86
N LEU A 81 2.74 24.58 1.97
CA LEU A 81 2.59 23.23 2.52
C LEU A 81 1.12 22.98 2.95
N PRO A 82 0.61 21.74 2.84
CA PRO A 82 -0.72 21.40 3.34
C PRO A 82 -0.83 21.67 4.85
N THR A 83 -1.84 22.43 5.26
CA THR A 83 -2.10 22.76 6.67
C THR A 83 -3.16 21.88 7.32
N ASN A 84 -3.90 21.11 6.52
CA ASN A 84 -5.03 20.28 6.92
C ASN A 84 -4.68 18.80 7.07
N LEU A 85 -3.40 18.47 7.29
CA LEU A 85 -2.98 17.10 7.56
C LEU A 85 -3.19 16.73 9.02
N PRO A 86 -3.49 15.45 9.32
CA PRO A 86 -3.66 15.00 10.69
C PRO A 86 -2.36 15.18 11.49
N THR A 87 -2.49 15.22 12.82
CA THR A 87 -1.35 15.31 13.76
C THR A 87 -0.98 13.95 14.36
N GLN A 88 -1.81 12.93 14.11
CA GLN A 88 -1.61 11.56 14.54
C GLN A 88 -2.11 10.60 13.47
N PHE A 89 -1.57 9.39 13.45
CA PHE A 89 -1.91 8.39 12.45
C PHE A 89 -1.93 6.99 13.04
N THR A 90 -2.73 6.11 12.46
CA THR A 90 -2.80 4.71 12.87
C THR A 90 -1.59 3.94 12.34
N VAL A 91 -1.06 3.05 13.15
CA VAL A 91 0.01 2.10 12.82
C VAL A 91 -0.57 0.71 13.00
N TYR A 92 -0.35 -0.16 12.02
CA TYR A 92 -0.82 -1.55 12.04
C TYR A 92 0.33 -2.50 12.31
N PHE A 93 0.04 -3.58 13.04
CA PHE A 93 1.00 -4.64 13.26
C PHE A 93 1.19 -5.48 11.99
N MET A 94 2.45 -5.77 11.65
CA MET A 94 2.83 -6.67 10.56
C MET A 94 3.59 -7.86 11.17
N PRO A 95 2.96 -9.04 11.28
CA PRO A 95 3.60 -10.17 11.92
C PRO A 95 4.79 -10.65 11.09
N ILE A 96 6.00 -10.50 11.64
CA ILE A 96 7.18 -11.16 11.10
C ILE A 96 7.09 -12.65 11.45
N LYS A 97 6.97 -13.48 10.42
CA LYS A 97 6.97 -14.93 10.56
C LYS A 97 8.25 -15.37 11.27
N LYS A 98 8.10 -16.23 12.27
CA LYS A 98 9.24 -16.86 12.97
C LYS A 98 9.59 -18.18 12.28
N PRO A 99 10.87 -18.62 12.33
CA PRO A 99 11.24 -19.95 11.88
C PRO A 99 10.34 -21.00 12.53
N SER A 100 9.74 -21.86 11.72
CA SER A 100 8.90 -22.97 12.18
C SER A 100 9.41 -24.28 11.60
N LEU A 101 9.12 -25.39 12.28
CA LEU A 101 9.53 -26.73 11.80
C LEU A 101 8.92 -27.08 10.43
N LEU A 102 7.76 -26.49 10.11
CA LEU A 102 7.02 -26.74 8.86
C LEU A 102 7.34 -25.71 7.75
N ALA A 103 8.18 -24.71 8.03
CA ALA A 103 8.52 -23.66 7.08
C ALA A 103 9.13 -24.23 5.79
N TYR A 104 10.01 -25.22 5.94
CA TYR A 104 10.63 -25.92 4.81
C TYR A 104 9.61 -26.73 4.00
N ASP A 105 8.72 -27.48 4.67
CA ASP A 105 7.71 -28.29 3.99
C ASP A 105 6.71 -27.42 3.20
N ALA A 106 6.34 -26.26 3.76
CA ALA A 106 5.51 -25.27 3.07
C ALA A 106 6.22 -24.72 1.82
N ALA A 107 7.49 -24.35 1.93
CA ALA A 107 8.29 -23.88 0.79
C ALA A 107 8.45 -24.97 -0.30
N LYS A 108 8.72 -26.22 0.11
CA LYS A 108 8.79 -27.38 -0.79
C LYS A 108 7.45 -27.61 -1.50
N SER A 109 6.33 -27.42 -0.80
CA SER A 109 4.99 -27.54 -1.38
C SER A 109 4.73 -26.50 -2.47
N VAL A 110 5.12 -25.24 -2.25
CA VAL A 110 5.06 -24.18 -3.28
C VAL A 110 5.95 -24.53 -4.48
N ALA A 111 7.19 -24.95 -4.24
CA ALA A 111 8.11 -25.37 -5.29
C ALA A 111 7.52 -26.52 -6.14
N THR A 112 6.95 -27.52 -5.48
CA THR A 112 6.31 -28.67 -6.14
C THR A 112 5.11 -28.26 -6.99
N ARG A 113 4.28 -27.30 -6.52
CA ARG A 113 3.15 -26.74 -7.31
C ARG A 113 3.58 -25.89 -8.51
N LEU A 114 4.85 -25.51 -8.55
CA LEU A 114 5.54 -24.85 -9.67
C LEU A 114 6.38 -25.85 -10.49
N ASP A 115 6.17 -27.16 -10.28
CA ASP A 115 6.87 -28.25 -10.96
C ASP A 115 8.38 -28.37 -10.67
N PHE A 116 8.85 -27.73 -9.59
CA PHE A 116 10.20 -27.93 -9.06
C PHE A 116 10.23 -29.13 -8.11
N ILE A 117 10.50 -30.31 -8.66
CA ILE A 117 10.44 -31.59 -7.94
C ILE A 117 11.83 -32.05 -7.44
N ALA A 118 12.91 -31.47 -7.97
CA ALA A 118 14.28 -31.80 -7.58
C ALA A 118 14.58 -31.45 -6.10
N GLU A 119 15.65 -32.03 -5.55
CA GLU A 119 16.13 -31.63 -4.22
C GLU A 119 16.73 -30.21 -4.26
N PRO A 120 16.42 -29.36 -3.27
CA PRO A 120 16.94 -27.99 -3.24
C PRO A 120 18.41 -27.92 -2.87
N LEU A 121 19.04 -26.87 -3.37
CA LEU A 121 20.29 -26.34 -2.83
C LEU A 121 19.98 -25.39 -1.67
N LYS A 122 20.53 -25.69 -0.49
CA LYS A 122 20.54 -24.77 0.65
C LYS A 122 21.55 -23.65 0.39
N LEU A 123 21.10 -22.43 0.17
CA LEU A 123 21.97 -21.26 -0.03
C LEU A 123 22.40 -20.63 1.30
N SER A 124 21.50 -20.62 2.28
CA SER A 124 21.69 -20.13 3.64
C SER A 124 20.78 -20.88 4.61
N GLU A 125 20.78 -20.51 5.90
CA GLU A 125 19.87 -21.11 6.89
C GLU A 125 18.39 -20.90 6.58
N ASP A 126 18.05 -19.79 5.91
CA ASP A 126 16.69 -19.37 5.61
C ASP A 126 16.35 -19.42 4.12
N THR A 127 17.31 -19.58 3.22
CA THR A 127 17.08 -19.49 1.77
C THR A 127 17.45 -20.79 1.05
N TYR A 128 16.50 -21.28 0.27
CA TYR A 128 16.63 -22.51 -0.52
C TYR A 128 16.34 -22.22 -1.99
N ARG A 129 17.02 -22.95 -2.87
CA ARG A 129 16.87 -22.83 -4.31
C ARG A 129 16.63 -24.18 -4.96
N TRP A 130 15.65 -24.22 -5.85
CA TRP A 130 15.39 -25.33 -6.76
C TRP A 130 15.78 -24.93 -8.17
N ASP A 131 16.37 -25.87 -8.90
CA ASP A 131 16.68 -25.71 -10.31
C ASP A 131 15.87 -26.74 -11.11
N ALA A 132 15.32 -26.32 -12.24
CA ALA A 132 14.65 -27.16 -13.21
C ALA A 132 15.31 -26.98 -14.57
N THR A 133 15.44 -28.05 -15.35
CA THR A 133 16.04 -28.02 -16.70
C THR A 133 15.03 -28.23 -17.81
N ASP A 134 13.86 -28.79 -17.49
CA ASP A 134 12.79 -29.17 -18.43
C ASP A 134 11.48 -28.50 -17.94
N PRO A 135 10.65 -27.88 -18.82
CA PRO A 135 10.87 -27.69 -20.25
C PRO A 135 11.93 -26.63 -20.58
N ILE A 136 12.19 -25.71 -19.67
CA ILE A 136 13.15 -24.61 -19.86
C ILE A 136 13.96 -24.45 -18.57
N PRO A 137 15.28 -24.21 -18.65
CA PRO A 137 16.09 -23.89 -17.49
C PRO A 137 15.50 -22.76 -16.64
N SER A 138 15.13 -23.09 -15.42
CA SER A 138 14.45 -22.22 -14.47
C SER A 138 15.02 -22.39 -13.06
N THR A 139 14.90 -21.33 -12.27
CA THR A 139 15.37 -21.29 -10.89
C THR A 139 14.25 -20.76 -10.01
N PHE A 140 13.98 -21.42 -8.90
CA PHE A 140 13.04 -20.96 -7.88
C PHE A 140 13.79 -20.80 -6.57
N THR A 141 13.85 -19.58 -6.04
CA THR A 141 14.55 -19.26 -4.79
C THR A 141 13.55 -18.69 -3.79
N ILE A 142 13.49 -19.25 -2.59
CA ILE A 142 12.53 -18.86 -1.55
C ILE A 142 13.21 -18.72 -0.19
N ASN A 143 12.84 -17.67 0.54
CA ASN A 143 13.13 -17.55 1.96
C ASN A 143 12.04 -18.30 2.75
N VAL A 144 12.41 -19.38 3.45
CA VAL A 144 11.46 -20.25 4.15
C VAL A 144 10.84 -19.59 5.37
N ILE A 145 11.48 -18.56 5.94
CA ILE A 145 10.94 -17.83 7.09
C ILE A 145 9.85 -16.88 6.61
N THR A 146 10.16 -16.03 5.63
CA THR A 146 9.25 -14.97 5.19
C THR A 146 8.20 -15.49 4.19
N GLY A 147 8.57 -16.49 3.40
CA GLY A 147 7.81 -16.97 2.25
C GLY A 147 8.00 -16.11 0.99
N ALA A 148 8.85 -15.09 1.04
CA ALA A 148 9.21 -14.31 -0.14
C ALA A 148 10.01 -15.18 -1.11
N PHE A 149 9.69 -15.12 -2.39
CA PHE A 149 10.35 -15.95 -3.40
C PHE A 149 10.48 -15.26 -4.74
N VAL A 150 11.45 -15.75 -5.51
CA VAL A 150 11.64 -15.38 -6.91
C VAL A 150 11.70 -16.65 -7.75
N LEU A 151 10.85 -16.73 -8.77
CA LEU A 151 10.99 -17.66 -9.88
C LEU A 151 11.56 -16.90 -11.06
N ASP A 152 12.62 -17.45 -11.66
CA ASP A 152 13.22 -16.93 -12.88
C ASP A 152 13.36 -18.05 -13.92
N ARG A 153 12.91 -17.78 -15.14
CA ARG A 153 13.10 -18.64 -16.29
C ARG A 153 14.10 -18.03 -17.25
N ARG A 154 15.04 -18.84 -17.73
CA ARG A 154 16.04 -18.44 -18.73
C ARG A 154 15.43 -18.35 -20.12
N TRP A 155 14.56 -17.37 -20.34
CA TRP A 155 13.90 -17.12 -21.62
C TRP A 155 14.90 -16.93 -22.78
N GLN A 156 16.14 -16.53 -22.50
CA GLN A 156 17.18 -16.29 -23.50
C GLN A 156 17.59 -17.54 -24.27
N VAL A 157 17.37 -18.74 -23.72
CA VAL A 157 17.76 -20.00 -24.38
C VAL A 157 16.74 -20.46 -25.42
N GLU A 158 15.55 -19.86 -25.45
CA GLU A 158 14.42 -20.23 -26.29
C GLU A 158 14.02 -19.07 -27.21
N PRO A 159 14.30 -19.14 -28.53
CA PRO A 159 14.01 -18.04 -29.45
C PRO A 159 12.53 -17.63 -29.51
N SER A 160 11.60 -18.55 -29.20
CA SER A 160 10.16 -18.29 -29.25
C SER A 160 9.73 -17.12 -28.37
N TYR A 161 10.43 -16.83 -27.27
CA TYR A 161 10.13 -15.70 -26.40
C TYR A 161 10.23 -14.33 -27.08
N THR A 162 10.98 -14.24 -28.18
CA THR A 162 11.11 -13.02 -28.97
C THR A 162 10.11 -12.92 -30.11
N THR A 163 9.25 -13.93 -30.28
CA THR A 163 8.22 -13.97 -31.32
C THR A 163 6.85 -14.24 -30.67
N PRO A 164 6.13 -13.18 -30.26
CA PRO A 164 4.79 -13.30 -29.67
C PRO A 164 3.82 -14.05 -30.59
N ASN A 165 3.06 -14.98 -30.03
CA ASN A 165 1.97 -15.70 -30.73
C ASN A 165 0.63 -15.64 -29.98
N LEU A 166 0.61 -14.87 -28.90
CA LEU A 166 -0.55 -14.50 -28.10
C LEU A 166 -0.51 -12.99 -27.86
N ILE A 167 -1.66 -12.38 -27.60
CA ILE A 167 -1.76 -11.02 -27.08
C ILE A 167 -2.73 -11.11 -25.92
N PHE A 168 -2.32 -10.65 -24.74
CA PHE A 168 -3.23 -10.47 -23.62
C PHE A 168 -3.87 -9.08 -23.73
N ASN A 169 -5.18 -9.02 -23.49
CA ASN A 169 -5.75 -7.79 -22.95
C ASN A 169 -5.43 -7.69 -21.45
N ASP A 170 -5.73 -6.56 -20.84
CA ASP A 170 -5.29 -6.28 -19.48
C ASP A 170 -5.96 -7.26 -18.49
N GLU A 171 -7.28 -7.43 -18.58
CA GLU A 171 -8.06 -8.37 -17.77
C GLU A 171 -7.54 -9.81 -17.88
N GLN A 172 -7.18 -10.28 -19.08
CA GLN A 172 -6.62 -11.61 -19.28
C GLN A 172 -5.25 -11.77 -18.61
N ALA A 173 -4.38 -10.77 -18.72
CA ALA A 173 -3.07 -10.83 -18.07
C ALA A 173 -3.22 -10.86 -16.53
N GLU A 174 -4.12 -10.03 -15.99
CA GLU A 174 -4.47 -10.01 -14.58
C GLU A 174 -5.01 -11.38 -14.13
N ASP A 175 -6.03 -11.91 -14.82
CA ASP A 175 -6.62 -13.21 -14.51
C ASP A 175 -5.58 -14.33 -14.51
N ARG A 176 -4.64 -14.35 -15.46
CA ARG A 176 -3.58 -15.37 -15.49
C ARG A 176 -2.71 -15.30 -14.24
N VAL A 177 -2.39 -14.10 -13.76
CA VAL A 177 -1.61 -13.90 -12.54
C VAL A 177 -2.41 -14.27 -11.28
N LEU A 178 -3.66 -13.84 -11.18
CA LEU A 178 -4.51 -14.19 -10.04
C LEU A 178 -4.75 -15.70 -9.95
N ASN A 179 -4.92 -16.38 -11.09
CA ASN A 179 -5.11 -17.83 -11.15
C ASN A 179 -3.86 -18.60 -10.71
N ILE A 180 -2.66 -18.20 -11.13
CA ILE A 180 -1.43 -18.86 -10.65
C ILE A 180 -1.28 -18.69 -9.13
N LEU A 181 -1.47 -17.47 -8.61
CA LEU A 181 -1.34 -17.21 -7.17
C LEU A 181 -2.40 -17.97 -6.37
N SER A 182 -3.62 -18.07 -6.87
CA SER A 182 -4.69 -18.88 -6.27
C SER A 182 -4.32 -20.35 -6.23
N ARG A 183 -3.77 -20.90 -7.32
CA ARG A 183 -3.29 -22.29 -7.38
C ARG A 183 -2.14 -22.57 -6.40
N LEU A 184 -1.30 -21.57 -6.16
CA LEU A 184 -0.22 -21.66 -5.19
C LEU A 184 -0.69 -21.50 -3.74
N GLU A 185 -1.96 -21.12 -3.52
CA GLU A 185 -2.52 -20.71 -2.23
C GLU A 185 -1.82 -19.46 -1.65
N LEU A 186 -1.38 -18.58 -2.55
CA LEU A 186 -0.62 -17.36 -2.27
C LEU A 186 -1.31 -16.11 -2.82
N LEU A 187 -2.64 -16.11 -2.91
CA LEU A 187 -3.44 -14.94 -3.27
C LEU A 187 -4.19 -14.39 -2.03
N PRO A 188 -3.61 -13.40 -1.32
CA PRO A 188 -4.30 -12.68 -0.25
C PRO A 188 -5.47 -11.85 -0.78
N GLU A 189 -6.54 -11.72 0.00
CA GLU A 189 -7.72 -10.92 -0.40
C GLU A 189 -7.38 -9.44 -0.62
N ASP A 190 -6.46 -8.87 0.14
CA ASP A 190 -6.09 -7.46 -0.03
C ASP A 190 -5.20 -7.19 -1.26
N ILE A 191 -4.55 -8.21 -1.80
CA ILE A 191 -3.91 -8.16 -3.13
C ILE A 191 -4.95 -8.32 -4.23
N LYS A 192 -5.89 -9.25 -4.05
CA LYS A 192 -6.96 -9.53 -5.02
C LYS A 192 -7.89 -8.33 -5.25
N GLU A 193 -8.20 -7.56 -4.20
CA GLU A 193 -9.01 -6.34 -4.29
C GLU A 193 -8.17 -5.07 -4.51
N GLY A 194 -6.86 -5.22 -4.73
CA GLY A 194 -5.93 -4.11 -4.85
C GLY A 194 -5.85 -3.51 -6.25
N GLU A 195 -4.96 -2.53 -6.40
CA GLU A 195 -4.66 -1.96 -7.72
C GLU A 195 -3.77 -2.91 -8.52
N VAL A 196 -4.02 -3.00 -9.83
CA VAL A 196 -3.19 -3.74 -10.78
C VAL A 196 -2.65 -2.78 -11.82
N THR A 197 -1.33 -2.82 -12.05
CA THR A 197 -0.70 -2.05 -13.12
C THR A 197 0.03 -2.96 -14.09
N MET A 198 0.15 -2.50 -15.33
CA MET A 198 0.78 -3.27 -16.41
C MET A 198 1.86 -2.46 -17.10
N ASN A 199 2.98 -3.12 -17.38
CA ASN A 199 4.07 -2.55 -18.16
C ASN A 199 4.40 -3.46 -19.34
N GLU A 200 4.38 -2.87 -20.53
CA GLU A 200 4.78 -3.56 -21.76
C GLU A 200 6.30 -3.68 -21.80
N LEU A 201 6.80 -4.89 -22.06
CA LEU A 201 8.23 -5.19 -22.02
C LEU A 201 8.65 -5.92 -23.30
N LYS A 202 9.90 -5.71 -23.72
CA LYS A 202 10.50 -6.39 -24.87
C LYS A 202 11.87 -6.94 -24.52
N ALA A 203 12.26 -7.96 -25.26
CA ALA A 203 13.64 -8.43 -25.25
C ALA A 203 14.52 -7.45 -26.03
N ASP A 204 15.58 -6.96 -25.42
CA ASP A 204 16.68 -6.26 -26.08
C ASP A 204 17.98 -6.95 -25.68
N LYS A 205 18.57 -7.67 -26.64
CA LYS A 205 19.69 -8.61 -26.40
C LYS A 205 19.30 -9.60 -25.30
N ASP A 206 20.08 -9.68 -24.22
CA ASP A 206 19.86 -10.59 -23.08
C ASP A 206 19.04 -9.96 -21.94
N GLN A 207 18.46 -8.76 -22.16
CA GLN A 207 17.74 -8.01 -21.13
C GLN A 207 16.27 -7.81 -21.49
N ILE A 208 15.44 -7.71 -20.47
CA ILE A 208 14.04 -7.30 -20.58
C ILE A 208 13.96 -5.80 -20.28
N VAL A 209 13.52 -5.02 -21.27
CA VAL A 209 13.43 -3.56 -21.19
C VAL A 209 12.01 -3.09 -21.52
N SER A 210 11.67 -1.86 -21.14
CA SER A 210 10.35 -1.29 -21.45
C SER A 210 10.11 -1.19 -22.96
N ALA A 211 8.92 -1.61 -23.39
CA ALA A 211 8.43 -1.41 -24.73
C ALA A 211 7.63 -0.10 -24.80
N VAL A 212 7.69 0.58 -25.96
CA VAL A 212 6.94 1.83 -26.18
C VAL A 212 5.45 1.55 -26.40
N SER A 213 5.12 0.35 -26.87
CA SER A 213 3.74 -0.06 -27.15
C SER A 213 3.60 -1.57 -27.02
N ARG A 214 2.36 -2.03 -26.79
CA ARG A 214 1.98 -3.44 -26.77
C ARG A 214 2.34 -4.19 -28.07
N SER A 215 2.29 -3.50 -29.21
CA SER A 215 2.68 -4.08 -30.51
C SER A 215 4.17 -4.42 -30.63
N GLN A 216 5.02 -3.85 -29.77
CA GLN A 216 6.45 -4.16 -29.70
C GLN A 216 6.78 -5.03 -28.48
N ALA A 217 5.78 -5.40 -27.68
CA ALA A 217 5.97 -6.16 -26.47
C ALA A 217 6.22 -7.64 -26.80
N HIS A 218 7.18 -8.22 -26.09
CA HIS A 218 7.38 -9.68 -26.03
C HIS A 218 6.86 -10.25 -24.72
N PHE A 219 6.78 -9.41 -23.70
CA PHE A 219 6.32 -9.73 -22.36
C PHE A 219 5.43 -8.61 -21.82
N VAL A 220 4.60 -8.95 -20.85
CA VAL A 220 3.87 -7.97 -20.03
C VAL A 220 4.23 -8.23 -18.57
N ARG A 221 4.63 -7.18 -17.85
CA ARG A 221 4.75 -7.23 -16.39
C ARG A 221 3.43 -6.79 -15.79
N VAL A 222 2.86 -7.65 -14.96
CA VAL A 222 1.69 -7.38 -14.15
C VAL A 222 2.16 -7.16 -12.73
N ASN A 223 1.87 -6.00 -12.16
CA ASN A 223 2.17 -5.67 -10.77
C ASN A 223 0.87 -5.63 -9.99
N LEU A 224 0.80 -6.40 -8.92
CA LEU A 224 -0.31 -6.38 -7.98
C LEU A 224 0.10 -5.58 -6.74
N TYR A 225 -0.78 -4.68 -6.31
CA TYR A 225 -0.58 -3.85 -5.14
C TYR A 225 -1.62 -4.17 -4.08
N ARG A 226 -1.31 -3.89 -2.83
CA ARG A 226 -2.29 -3.97 -1.74
C ARG A 226 -3.39 -2.93 -1.94
N LYS A 227 -4.62 -3.31 -1.66
CA LYS A 227 -5.75 -2.40 -1.43
C LYS A 227 -5.40 -1.35 -0.36
N PRO A 228 -5.81 -0.09 -0.53
CA PRO A 228 -5.67 0.95 0.49
C PRO A 228 -6.15 0.50 1.88
N VAL A 229 -5.43 0.94 2.92
CA VAL A 229 -5.74 0.64 4.32
C VAL A 229 -6.48 1.83 4.91
N GLU A 230 -7.76 1.66 5.26
CA GLU A 230 -8.65 2.77 5.68
C GLU A 230 -8.66 3.93 4.66
N GLU A 231 -8.78 3.60 3.37
CA GLU A 231 -8.74 4.55 2.24
C GLU A 231 -7.39 5.26 2.03
N ILE A 232 -6.37 4.95 2.83
CA ILE A 232 -5.03 5.48 2.68
C ILE A 232 -4.21 4.57 1.75
N PRO A 233 -3.63 5.11 0.66
CA PRO A 233 -2.77 4.34 -0.24
C PRO A 233 -1.54 3.74 0.46
N VAL A 234 -1.01 2.69 -0.15
CA VAL A 234 0.23 2.03 0.27
C VAL A 234 1.29 2.25 -0.80
N VAL A 235 2.47 2.71 -0.39
CA VAL A 235 3.63 2.97 -1.23
C VAL A 235 4.76 1.99 -0.95
N TYR A 236 5.62 1.82 -1.94
CA TYR A 236 6.63 0.78 -1.99
C TYR A 236 8.01 1.37 -2.33
N PRO A 237 9.12 0.73 -1.92
CA PRO A 237 10.47 1.24 -2.18
C PRO A 237 10.84 1.40 -3.65
N ARG A 238 10.08 0.78 -4.56
CA ARG A 238 10.34 0.70 -5.99
C ARG A 238 9.14 1.21 -6.76
N SER A 239 9.39 2.00 -7.81
CA SER A 239 8.36 2.50 -8.71
C SER A 239 8.10 1.60 -9.91
N ASP A 240 8.98 0.62 -10.18
CA ASP A 240 8.92 -0.25 -11.37
C ASP A 240 8.16 -1.56 -11.15
N ARG A 241 7.82 -1.88 -9.90
CA ARG A 241 7.14 -3.12 -9.52
C ARG A 241 6.39 -2.99 -8.20
N GLY A 242 5.34 -3.79 -8.04
CA GLY A 242 4.60 -3.94 -6.80
C GLY A 242 5.19 -5.01 -5.88
N PRO A 243 4.55 -5.26 -4.72
CA PRO A 243 4.92 -6.33 -3.79
C PRO A 243 4.80 -7.72 -4.42
N ILE A 244 3.92 -7.88 -5.43
CA ILE A 244 3.89 -9.06 -6.27
C ILE A 244 4.00 -8.59 -7.72
N SER A 245 5.00 -9.08 -8.44
CA SER A 245 5.26 -8.73 -9.83
C SER A 245 5.47 -10.00 -10.65
N VAL A 246 4.75 -10.11 -11.76
CA VAL A 246 4.84 -11.28 -12.64
C VAL A 246 5.10 -10.83 -14.06
N ILE A 247 6.14 -11.39 -14.68
CA ILE A 247 6.43 -11.20 -16.10
C ILE A 247 5.85 -12.37 -16.88
N LEU A 248 4.84 -12.08 -17.70
CA LEU A 248 4.22 -13.01 -18.63
C LEU A 248 4.82 -12.84 -20.02
N ALA A 249 5.30 -13.92 -20.63
CA ALA A 249 5.56 -13.98 -22.06
C ALA A 249 4.28 -14.07 -22.86
N LEU A 250 4.26 -13.40 -24.00
CA LEU A 250 3.14 -13.41 -24.95
C LEU A 250 3.14 -14.69 -25.80
N GLN A 251 3.07 -15.84 -25.11
CA GLN A 251 3.11 -17.19 -25.66
C GLN A 251 1.82 -17.96 -25.35
N ARG A 252 1.33 -18.76 -26.29
CA ARG A 252 0.15 -19.63 -26.10
C ARG A 252 0.42 -20.82 -25.20
N ASP A 253 1.65 -21.30 -25.21
CA ASP A 253 2.07 -22.44 -24.40
C ASP A 253 2.12 -22.02 -22.91
N GLU A 254 1.28 -22.64 -22.09
CA GLU A 254 1.14 -22.29 -20.67
C GLU A 254 2.45 -22.45 -19.92
N ASP A 255 3.21 -23.50 -20.26
CA ASP A 255 4.49 -23.80 -19.63
C ASP A 255 5.54 -22.76 -19.96
N LYS A 256 5.32 -21.91 -20.98
CA LYS A 256 6.24 -20.84 -21.36
C LYS A 256 5.79 -19.47 -20.88
N GLN A 257 4.55 -19.29 -20.41
CA GLN A 257 4.02 -17.96 -20.09
C GLN A 257 4.70 -17.28 -18.91
N PHE A 258 4.96 -17.97 -17.80
CA PHE A 258 5.54 -17.34 -16.61
C PHE A 258 7.06 -17.24 -16.73
N VAL A 259 7.59 -16.05 -16.99
CA VAL A 259 9.04 -15.82 -17.13
C VAL A 259 9.68 -15.46 -15.81
N ASN A 260 9.02 -14.61 -15.04
CA ASN A 260 9.45 -14.23 -13.71
C ASN A 260 8.24 -14.09 -12.78
N ILE A 261 8.37 -14.55 -11.55
CA ILE A 261 7.41 -14.29 -10.47
C ILE A 261 8.23 -13.79 -9.28
N ASP A 262 8.05 -12.53 -8.92
CA ASP A 262 8.64 -11.87 -7.76
C ASP A 262 7.53 -11.70 -6.72
N TYR A 263 7.59 -12.49 -5.65
CA TYR A 263 6.60 -12.51 -4.58
C TYR A 263 7.22 -12.01 -3.29
N ASN A 264 6.90 -10.77 -2.93
CA ASN A 264 7.39 -10.09 -1.75
C ASN A 264 6.23 -9.46 -0.97
N TYR A 265 5.35 -10.34 -0.46
CA TYR A 265 4.16 -9.95 0.28
C TYR A 265 4.26 -10.33 1.76
N TYR A 266 3.91 -9.39 2.63
CA TYR A 266 3.82 -9.57 4.07
C TYR A 266 2.40 -9.24 4.57
N PRO A 267 1.75 -10.10 5.36
CA PRO A 267 0.40 -9.82 5.86
C PRO A 267 0.40 -8.65 6.85
N VAL A 268 -0.73 -7.92 6.90
CA VAL A 268 -0.97 -6.82 7.85
C VAL A 268 -2.15 -7.20 8.73
N GLU A 269 -1.99 -7.16 10.05
CA GLU A 269 -3.07 -7.36 11.00
C GLU A 269 -3.87 -6.07 11.21
N ARG A 270 -5.03 -5.96 10.57
CA ARG A 270 -5.87 -4.76 10.63
C ARG A 270 -6.58 -4.58 11.98
N GLU A 271 -6.80 -5.66 12.72
CA GLU A 271 -7.42 -5.63 14.05
C GLU A 271 -6.44 -5.18 15.15
N THR A 272 -5.13 -5.33 14.90
CA THR A 272 -4.07 -5.00 15.84
C THR A 272 -3.43 -3.67 15.44
N SER A 273 -3.98 -2.57 15.96
CA SER A 273 -3.53 -1.21 15.62
C SER A 273 -3.41 -0.29 16.83
N ALA A 274 -2.65 0.80 16.63
CA ALA A 274 -2.42 1.84 17.62
C ALA A 274 -2.21 3.19 16.93
N VAL A 275 -2.53 4.28 17.61
CA VAL A 275 -2.44 5.66 17.09
C VAL A 275 -1.21 6.34 17.66
N TYR A 276 -0.40 6.90 16.75
CA TYR A 276 0.88 7.54 17.06
C TYR A 276 0.91 9.01 16.61
N PRO A 277 1.58 9.90 17.36
CA PRO A 277 1.87 11.25 16.89
C PRO A 277 2.79 11.25 15.67
N ILE A 278 2.49 12.12 14.71
CA ILE A 278 3.33 12.34 13.52
C ILE A 278 3.93 13.74 13.52
N ILE A 279 5.07 13.88 12.85
CA ILE A 279 5.72 15.17 12.61
C ILE A 279 4.84 16.03 11.70
N SER A 280 5.09 17.35 11.65
CA SER A 280 4.37 18.23 10.72
C SER A 280 4.91 18.11 9.28
N ALA A 281 4.10 18.48 8.28
CA ALA A 281 4.56 18.58 6.89
C ALA A 281 5.77 19.51 6.71
N ALA A 282 5.85 20.59 7.50
CA ALA A 282 6.98 21.52 7.49
C ALA A 282 8.26 20.88 8.01
N GLU A 283 8.15 20.01 9.01
CA GLU A 283 9.29 19.24 9.51
C GLU A 283 9.71 18.16 8.51
N ALA A 284 8.76 17.43 7.93
CA ALA A 284 9.03 16.45 6.89
C ALA A 284 9.74 17.08 5.67
N TRP A 285 9.29 18.26 5.24
CA TRP A 285 9.93 19.03 4.17
C TRP A 285 11.39 19.40 4.51
N LYS A 286 11.65 19.88 5.74
CA LYS A 286 13.02 20.17 6.19
C LYS A 286 13.90 18.92 6.22
N ARG A 287 13.36 17.77 6.63
CA ARG A 287 14.08 16.49 6.64
C ARG A 287 14.47 16.06 5.22
N LEU A 288 13.56 16.22 4.26
CA LEU A 288 13.85 15.96 2.84
C LEU A 288 14.97 16.86 2.33
N GLN A 289 14.91 18.17 2.61
CA GLN A 289 15.94 19.14 2.21
C GLN A 289 17.30 18.86 2.87
N ALA A 290 17.31 18.31 4.09
CA ALA A 290 18.52 17.91 4.81
C ALA A 290 19.12 16.58 4.31
N GLY A 291 18.50 15.91 3.34
CA GLY A 291 18.95 14.61 2.82
C GLY A 291 18.52 13.41 3.67
N ASN A 292 17.64 13.60 4.65
CA ASN A 292 17.13 12.54 5.52
C ASN A 292 15.85 11.88 4.96
N GLY A 293 15.62 11.98 3.65
CA GLY A 293 14.51 11.35 2.94
C GLY A 293 15.01 10.27 1.98
N TYR A 294 14.15 9.33 1.65
CA TYR A 294 14.44 8.27 0.68
C TYR A 294 13.90 8.66 -0.70
N VAL A 295 14.78 8.84 -1.69
CA VAL A 295 14.38 9.11 -3.08
C VAL A 295 14.07 7.79 -3.79
N VAL A 296 12.80 7.62 -4.14
CA VAL A 296 12.27 6.39 -4.76
C VAL A 296 12.58 6.40 -6.24
N ASN A 297 12.21 7.50 -6.90
CA ASN A 297 12.39 7.70 -8.32
C ASN A 297 12.69 9.17 -8.62
N VAL A 298 13.52 9.37 -9.64
CA VAL A 298 13.81 10.66 -10.27
C VAL A 298 14.47 10.37 -11.61
N LYS A 299 14.15 11.16 -12.64
CA LYS A 299 14.88 11.04 -13.92
C LYS A 299 16.38 11.25 -13.72
N GLN A 300 17.17 10.52 -14.51
CA GLN A 300 18.62 10.63 -14.48
C GLN A 300 19.08 12.05 -14.87
N ASN A 301 20.22 12.48 -14.30
CA ASN A 301 20.88 13.76 -14.59
C ASN A 301 20.03 15.01 -14.24
N VAL A 302 19.16 14.89 -13.24
CA VAL A 302 18.37 16.02 -12.72
C VAL A 302 19.06 16.63 -11.51
N ALA A 303 19.47 17.89 -11.62
CA ALA A 303 20.07 18.65 -10.51
C ALA A 303 19.02 19.35 -9.63
N THR A 304 17.86 19.68 -10.20
CA THR A 304 16.78 20.41 -9.52
C THR A 304 15.44 19.77 -9.85
N THR A 305 14.59 19.60 -8.84
CA THR A 305 13.21 19.14 -9.03
C THR A 305 12.21 19.98 -8.25
N VAL A 306 11.01 20.11 -8.82
CA VAL A 306 9.90 20.86 -8.24
C VAL A 306 8.92 19.87 -7.61
N VAL A 307 8.69 20.01 -6.31
CA VAL A 307 7.70 19.22 -5.58
C VAL A 307 6.34 19.92 -5.65
N ARG A 308 5.33 19.19 -6.13
CA ARG A 308 3.98 19.70 -6.39
C ARG A 308 2.93 19.20 -5.43
N ASP A 309 3.14 18.03 -4.85
CA ASP A 309 2.16 17.39 -3.98
C ASP A 309 2.82 16.72 -2.77
N ILE A 310 2.12 16.76 -1.64
CA ILE A 310 2.55 16.18 -0.37
C ILE A 310 1.35 15.49 0.27
N SER A 311 1.46 14.19 0.49
CA SER A 311 0.44 13.36 1.11
C SER A 311 1.05 12.49 2.22
N ILE A 312 0.19 11.84 3.02
CA ILE A 312 0.59 10.82 3.99
C ILE A 312 0.03 9.49 3.51
N GLU A 313 0.90 8.50 3.36
CA GLU A 313 0.57 7.16 2.85
C GLU A 313 1.30 6.11 3.69
N TYR A 314 0.85 4.85 3.63
CA TYR A 314 1.54 3.75 4.33
C TYR A 314 2.73 3.26 3.52
N TYR A 315 3.85 2.95 4.18
CA TYR A 315 5.01 2.36 3.52
C TYR A 315 5.08 0.85 3.76
N ASP A 316 5.04 0.08 2.68
CA ASP A 316 5.25 -1.36 2.69
C ASP A 316 6.64 -1.66 2.11
N ALA A 317 7.48 -2.25 2.94
CA ALA A 317 8.91 -2.34 2.70
C ALA A 317 9.30 -3.62 1.95
N GLU A 318 10.46 -3.60 1.29
CA GLU A 318 10.97 -4.79 0.62
C GLU A 318 11.43 -5.83 1.66
N GLU A 319 12.08 -5.36 2.72
CA GLU A 319 12.42 -6.18 3.88
C GLU A 319 11.26 -6.18 4.90
N PRO A 320 10.97 -7.33 5.55
CA PRO A 320 9.86 -7.41 6.48
C PRO A 320 10.10 -6.53 7.71
N GLN A 321 9.17 -5.61 7.96
CA GLN A 321 9.15 -4.76 9.15
C GLN A 321 7.95 -5.12 10.03
N GLN A 322 8.07 -4.91 11.35
CA GLN A 322 7.07 -5.33 12.33
C GLN A 322 5.77 -4.50 12.30
N TYR A 323 5.78 -3.37 11.60
CA TYR A 323 4.69 -2.41 11.61
C TYR A 323 4.54 -1.75 10.25
N LEU A 324 3.30 -1.58 9.81
CA LEU A 324 2.95 -0.75 8.68
C LEU A 324 2.90 0.71 9.15
N GLN A 325 3.93 1.48 8.82
CA GLN A 325 4.11 2.85 9.31
C GLN A 325 3.81 3.88 8.21
N PRO A 326 3.28 5.06 8.59
CA PRO A 326 3.04 6.15 7.65
C PRO A 326 4.34 6.86 7.25
N VAL A 327 4.36 7.32 6.00
CA VAL A 327 5.39 8.20 5.43
C VAL A 327 4.74 9.40 4.76
N TYR A 328 5.45 10.53 4.81
CA TYR A 328 5.18 11.65 3.93
C TYR A 328 5.68 11.31 2.53
N VAL A 329 4.80 11.42 1.54
CA VAL A 329 5.13 11.20 0.14
C VAL A 329 5.17 12.53 -0.59
N PHE A 330 6.32 12.84 -1.18
CA PHE A 330 6.55 14.03 -1.98
C PHE A 330 6.53 13.64 -3.45
N ARG A 331 5.62 14.20 -4.24
CA ARG A 331 5.53 13.98 -5.69
C ARG A 331 5.81 15.28 -6.45
N GLY A 332 6.53 15.18 -7.56
CA GLY A 332 6.99 16.34 -8.30
C GLY A 332 7.29 16.08 -9.77
N ASP A 333 7.88 17.09 -10.41
CA ASP A 333 8.34 17.02 -11.79
C ASP A 333 9.46 15.96 -11.95
N ASN A 334 9.76 15.59 -13.19
CA ASN A 334 10.80 14.59 -13.51
C ASN A 334 10.57 13.22 -12.84
N ASP A 335 9.30 12.84 -12.70
CA ASP A 335 8.85 11.60 -12.04
C ASP A 335 9.38 11.48 -10.61
N PHE A 336 9.62 12.63 -9.95
CA PHE A 336 10.20 12.68 -8.62
C PHE A 336 9.22 12.13 -7.59
N VAL A 337 9.68 11.14 -6.84
CA VAL A 337 8.97 10.58 -5.69
C VAL A 337 9.98 10.38 -4.56
N ALA A 338 9.68 10.92 -3.39
CA ALA A 338 10.49 10.72 -2.20
C ALA A 338 9.64 10.51 -0.95
N TYR A 339 10.18 9.75 0.01
CA TYR A 339 9.53 9.39 1.26
C TYR A 339 10.29 9.94 2.46
N VAL A 340 9.56 10.38 3.49
CA VAL A 340 10.11 10.71 4.80
C VAL A 340 9.26 10.03 5.87
N PRO A 341 9.85 9.34 6.86
CA PRO A 341 9.09 8.76 7.97
C PRO A 341 8.22 9.80 8.66
N ALA A 342 6.93 9.49 8.87
CA ALA A 342 6.00 10.47 9.45
C ALA A 342 5.95 10.42 10.98
N LEU A 343 6.31 9.29 11.61
CA LEU A 343 6.28 9.18 13.07
C LEU A 343 7.24 10.14 13.75
N SER A 344 6.83 10.70 14.89
CA SER A 344 7.67 11.57 15.70
C SER A 344 8.83 10.80 16.35
N ASP A 345 10.04 11.36 16.32
CA ASP A 345 11.26 10.73 16.87
C ASP A 345 11.17 10.36 18.35
N ALA A 346 10.25 10.97 19.11
CA ALA A 346 10.00 10.61 20.51
C ALA A 346 9.45 9.19 20.68
N TRP A 347 8.81 8.65 19.65
CA TRP A 347 8.12 7.37 19.63
C TRP A 347 8.82 6.32 18.77
N VAL A 348 10.05 6.60 18.35
CA VAL A 348 10.84 5.73 17.49
C VAL A 348 12.19 5.44 18.15
N GLU A 349 12.67 4.20 18.07
CA GLU A 349 13.98 3.77 18.60
C GLU A 349 14.92 3.19 17.54
#